data_AF-A0A7X7KQX1-F1
#
_entry.id   AF-A0A7X7KQX1-F1
#
_cell.length_a   1.000
_cell.length_b   1.000
_cell.length_c   1.000
_cell.angle_alpha   90.00
_cell.angle_beta   90.00
_cell.angle_gamma   90.00
#
_symmetry.space_group_name_H-M   'P 1'
#
loop_
_entity.id
_entity.type
_entity.pdbx_description
1 polymer ?
#
loop_
_entity_poly.entity_id
_entity_poly.type
_entity_poly.pdbx_seq_one_letter_code
_entity_poly.pdbx_strand_id
1 'polypeptide(L)' 'MAVACACSTPAAAGGQAVFEVQDLHRHFRLERHRIDVLRGVSFRVDSGEWLALVGR' A
#
# COMPACT_ATOMS: atom_id res chain seq x y z
N MET A 1 -20.96 21.60 -2.85
CA MET A 1 -20.90 21.65 -1.38
C MET A 1 -20.89 20.22 -0.84
N ALA A 2 -19.70 19.62 -0.66
CA ALA A 2 -19.37 18.53 0.28
C ALA A 2 -17.90 18.06 0.10
N VAL A 3 -17.04 18.64 0.95
CA VAL A 3 -15.88 18.10 1.66
C VAL A 3 -14.98 17.03 0.99
N ALA A 4 -13.77 17.47 0.62
CA ALA A 4 -12.60 16.60 0.54
C ALA A 4 -12.13 16.26 1.95
N CYS A 5 -12.08 14.97 2.31
CA CYS A 5 -11.35 14.51 3.48
C CYS A 5 -9.93 14.15 3.02
N ALA A 6 -9.05 15.15 2.99
CA ALA A 6 -7.63 14.90 2.83
C ALA A 6 -7.10 14.34 4.15
N CYS A 7 -6.96 13.02 4.24
CA CYS A 7 -6.07 12.44 5.23
C CYS A 7 -4.65 12.86 4.84
N SER A 8 -4.16 13.91 5.49
CA SER A 8 -2.75 14.32 5.42
C SER A 8 -1.89 13.15 5.89
N THR A 9 -1.33 12.42 4.94
CA THR A 9 -0.31 11.41 5.17
C THR A 9 0.82 12.05 5.96
N PRO A 10 1.30 11.43 7.05
CA PRO A 10 2.36 12.01 7.85
C PRO A 10 3.57 12.24 6.94
N ALA A 11 4.07 13.48 6.94
CA ALA A 11 5.37 13.83 6.39
C ALA A 11 6.43 13.10 7.24
N ALA A 12 6.59 11.80 7.00
CA ALA A 12 7.62 10.99 7.61
C ALA A 12 8.96 11.44 7.03
N ALA A 13 9.75 12.09 7.88
CA ALA A 13 11.19 12.28 7.82
C ALA A 13 11.88 11.95 6.47
N GLY A 14 11.70 12.81 5.46
CA GLY A 14 12.68 13.21 4.44
C GLY A 14 13.59 12.16 3.77
N GLY A 15 13.22 10.89 3.75
CA GLY A 15 13.95 9.85 3.02
C GLY A 15 13.51 9.82 1.57
N GLN A 16 14.46 9.67 0.64
CA GLN A 16 14.11 9.41 -0.75
C GLN A 16 13.40 8.05 -0.83
N ALA A 17 12.18 8.04 -1.39
CA ALA A 17 11.47 6.80 -1.68
C ALA A 17 12.35 5.93 -2.57
N VAL A 18 12.65 4.71 -2.13
CA VAL A 18 13.31 3.71 -2.97
C VAL A 18 12.32 2.68 -3.48
N PHE A 19 11.18 2.55 -2.81
CA PHE A 19 10.10 1.66 -3.20
C PHE A 19 8.75 2.25 -2.84
N GLU A 20 7.81 2.25 -3.77
CA GLU A 20 6.48 2.81 -3.57
C GLU A 20 5.42 1.93 -4.25
N VAL A 21 4.37 1.63 -3.50
CA VAL A 21 3.20 0.86 -3.93
C VAL A 21 1.98 1.69 -3.61
N GLN A 22 1.14 1.91 -4.63
CA GLN A 22 -0.11 2.64 -4.49
C GLN A 22 -1.27 1.77 -5.00
N ASP A 23 -2.34 1.70 -4.21
CA ASP A 23 -3.59 1.01 -4.52
C ASP A 23 -3.42 -0.39 -5.16
N LEU A 24 -2.56 -1.24 -4.57
CA LEU A 24 -2.29 -2.57 -5.09
C LEU A 24 -3.46 -3.52 -4.86
N HIS A 25 -4.12 -3.88 -5.95
CA HIS A 25 -5.10 -4.97 -6.00
C HIS A 25 -4.47 -6.19 -6.67
N ARG A 26 -4.55 -7.35 -6.01
CA ARG A 26 -4.06 -8.61 -6.56
C ARG A 26 -5.08 -9.71 -6.37
N HIS A 27 -5.33 -10.44 -7.45
CA HIS A 27 -6.18 -11.61 -7.45
C HIS A 27 -5.52 -12.78 -8.17
N PHE A 28 -5.87 -14.00 -7.77
CA PHE A 28 -5.53 -15.23 -8.47
C PHE A 28 -6.79 -15.91 -8.98
N ARG A 29 -6.69 -16.55 -10.14
CA ARG A 29 -7.76 -17.38 -10.71
C ARG A 29 -7.44 -18.83 -10.40
N LEU A 30 -8.33 -19.51 -9.69
CA LEU A 30 -8.28 -20.95 -9.43
C LEU A 30 -9.47 -21.59 -10.11
N GLU A 31 -9.25 -22.21 -11.27
CA GLU A 31 -10.31 -22.79 -12.12
C GLU A 31 -11.54 -21.87 -12.25
N ARG A 32 -12.58 -22.16 -11.45
CA ARG A 32 -13.89 -21.48 -11.44
C ARG A 32 -14.05 -20.42 -10.33
N HIS A 33 -13.01 -20.16 -9.54
CA HIS A 33 -13.01 -19.17 -8.47
C HIS A 33 -11.94 -18.10 -8.68
N ARG A 34 -12.25 -16.89 -8.22
CA ARG A 34 -11.30 -15.79 -8.11
C ARG A 34 -11.07 -15.49 -6.63
N ILE A 35 -9.81 -15.41 -6.23
CA ILE A 35 -9.42 -15.07 -4.86
C ILE A 35 -8.70 -13.73 -4.90
N ASP A 36 -9.27 -12.72 -4.25
CA ASP A 36 -8.62 -11.41 -4.07
C ASP A 36 -7.70 -11.48 -2.85
N VAL A 37 -6.40 -11.47 -3.10
CA VAL A 37 -5.33 -11.66 -2.09
C VAL A 37 -4.84 -10.33 -1.54
N LEU A 38 -4.78 -9.29 -2.37
CA LEU A 38 -4.48 -7.93 -1.93
C LEU A 38 -5.62 -7.00 -2.36
N ARG A 39 -6.06 -6.14 -1.45
CA ARG A 39 -7.20 -5.23 -1.63
C ARG A 39 -6.75 -3.80 -1.34
N GLY A 40 -6.33 -3.07 -2.37
CA GLY A 40 -5.97 -1.65 -2.29
C GLY A 40 -4.80 -1.35 -1.33
N VAL A 41 -3.78 -2.21 -1.32
CA VAL A 41 -2.63 -2.04 -0.42
C VAL A 41 -1.74 -0.90 -0.91
N SER A 42 -1.46 0.08 -0.06
CA SER A 42 -0.52 1.18 -0.36
C SER A 42 0.54 1.27 0.73
N PHE A 43 1.82 1.30 0.33
CA PHE A 43 2.94 1.50 1.25
C PHE A 43 4.15 2.04 0.50
N ARG A 44 5.10 2.57 1.27
CA ARG A 44 6.35 3.14 0.78
C ARG A 44 7.48 2.66 1.69
N VAL A 45 8.66 2.51 1.11
CA VAL A 45 9.90 2.28 1.84
C VAL A 45 10.88 3.37 1.41
N ASP A 46 11.34 4.12 2.40
CA ASP A 46 12.34 5.16 2.23
C ASP A 46 13.76 4.60 2.30
N SER A 47 14.72 5.30 1.70
CA SER A 47 16.13 4.92 1.75
C SER A 47 16.63 4.81 3.18
N GLY A 48 17.18 3.65 3.55
CA GLY A 48 17.70 3.37 4.89
C GLY A 48 16.62 2.96 5.91
N GLU A 49 15.36 2.88 5.49
CA GLU A 49 14.26 2.38 6.30
C GLU A 49 14.22 0.85 6.29
N TRP A 50 13.91 0.25 7.44
CA TRP A 50 13.57 -1.16 7.55
C TRP A 50 12.08 -1.30 7.78
N LEU A 51 11.37 -1.91 6.82
CA LEU A 51 9.93 -2.18 6.90
C LEU A 51 9.69 -3.69 6.98
N ALA A 52 8.92 -4.11 7.99
CA ALA A 52 8.54 -5.51 8.17
C ALA A 52 7.10 -5.75 7.72
N LEU A 53 6.90 -6.73 6.83
CA LEU A 53 5.58 -7.24 6.49
C LEU A 53 5.29 -8.46 7.37
N VAL A 54 4.21 -8.39 8.14
CA VAL A 54 3.77 -9.46 9.05
C VAL A 54 2.35 -9.90 8.71
N GLY A 55 2.06 -11.17 8.94
CA GLY A 55 0.77 -11.78 8.67
C GLY A 55 0.49 -12.92 9.63
N ARG A 56 -0.77 -13.32 9.70
CA ARG A 56 -1.21 -14.54 10.38
C ARG A 56 -1.04 -15.76 9.47
#